data_AF-A0A7S4M856-F1
#
_entry.id   AF-A0A7S4M856-F1
#
_cell.length_a   1.000
_cell.length_b   1.000
_cell.length_c   1.000
_cell.angle_alpha   90.00
_cell.angle_beta   90.00
_cell.angle_gamma   90.00
#
_symmetry.space_group_name_H-M   'P 1'
#
loop_
_entity.id
_entity.type
_entity.pdbx_description
1 polymer ?
#
loop_
_entity_poly.entity_id
_entity_poly.type
_entity_poly.pdbx_seq_one_letter_code
_entity_poly.pdbx_strand_id
1 'polypeptide(L)'
;DISFKSTDGSINLDIEDDVDINGDRVEAYAEENITFNSNQFEIYHDQSNPTDFGNIVFESGPQTQTSPFFTTDARTIEYSAQGNLQTIADSDIRLSANSNDDVIVQAGNDVNISAESEVTFTSSTVEFFGVESGAVDAGTITMTATDFSILADFDVSLTAAADITQDTANEFISQSSDSLFFTGGTIDVISGDALRV
;
A
#
# COMPACT_ATOMS: atom_id res chain seq x y z
N ASP A 1 -8.73 -17.14 -10.83
CA ASP A 1 -9.67 -16.01 -10.66
C ASP A 1 -10.64 -16.26 -9.52
N ILE A 2 -10.52 -15.47 -8.46
CA ILE A 2 -11.41 -15.45 -7.30
C ILE A 2 -12.03 -14.05 -7.26
N SER A 3 -13.36 -13.96 -7.17
CA SER A 3 -14.04 -12.67 -7.14
C SER A 3 -15.14 -12.63 -6.09
N PHE A 4 -15.09 -11.60 -5.25
CA PHE A 4 -16.12 -11.24 -4.29
C PHE A 4 -16.83 -9.98 -4.77
N LYS A 5 -18.16 -10.01 -4.87
CA LYS A 5 -18.95 -8.86 -5.34
C LYS A 5 -20.18 -8.65 -4.46
N SER A 6 -20.33 -7.42 -3.98
CA SER A 6 -21.53 -6.94 -3.30
C SER A 6 -22.05 -5.70 -4.03
N THR A 7 -23.32 -5.72 -4.44
CA THR A 7 -23.95 -4.64 -5.23
C THR A 7 -24.89 -3.75 -4.42
N ASP A 8 -25.05 -4.05 -3.12
CA ASP A 8 -26.03 -3.39 -2.25
C ASP A 8 -25.58 -3.33 -0.79
N GLY A 9 -24.29 -3.51 -0.52
CA GLY A 9 -23.75 -3.47 0.84
C GLY A 9 -22.28 -3.86 0.96
N SER A 10 -21.88 -4.25 2.16
CA SER A 10 -20.50 -4.61 2.49
C SER A 10 -20.18 -6.09 2.20
N ILE A 11 -18.93 -6.39 1.84
CA ILE A 11 -18.37 -7.75 1.90
C ILE A 11 -17.79 -7.93 3.29
N ASN A 12 -18.27 -8.92 4.04
CA ASN A 12 -17.69 -9.28 5.33
C ASN A 12 -17.30 -10.76 5.28
N LEU A 13 -15.99 -11.03 5.31
CA LEU A 13 -15.46 -12.38 5.51
C LEU A 13 -14.98 -12.49 6.96
N ASP A 14 -15.68 -13.29 7.75
CA ASP A 14 -15.37 -13.55 9.16
C ASP A 14 -14.94 -15.01 9.30
N ILE A 15 -13.64 -15.22 9.52
CA ILE A 15 -12.99 -16.52 9.53
C ILE A 15 -12.14 -16.59 10.80
N GLU A 16 -12.39 -17.58 11.66
CA GLU A 16 -11.71 -17.70 12.97
C GLU A 16 -10.21 -18.05 12.87
N ASP A 17 -9.77 -18.51 11.71
CA ASP A 17 -8.41 -18.97 11.39
C ASP A 17 -7.78 -18.11 10.28
N ASP A 18 -6.62 -18.52 9.77
CA ASP A 18 -5.92 -17.85 8.68
C ASP A 18 -6.66 -18.01 7.35
N VAL A 19 -6.60 -16.97 6.51
CA VAL A 19 -7.18 -16.95 5.17
C VAL A 19 -6.08 -16.90 4.15
N ASP A 20 -5.94 -18.01 3.44
CA ASP A 20 -4.98 -18.18 2.35
C ASP A 20 -5.71 -18.20 1.01
N ILE A 21 -5.51 -17.17 0.20
CA ILE A 21 -6.07 -17.09 -1.15
C ILE A 21 -4.94 -17.27 -2.17
N ASN A 22 -4.91 -18.43 -2.81
CA ASN A 22 -4.03 -18.72 -3.94
C ASN A 22 -4.82 -18.67 -5.24
N GLY A 23 -4.47 -17.73 -6.12
CA GLY A 23 -4.98 -17.75 -7.48
C GLY A 23 -4.53 -16.60 -8.34
N ASP A 24 -4.53 -16.82 -9.65
CA ASP A 24 -4.00 -15.90 -10.67
C ASP A 24 -4.67 -14.52 -10.73
N ARG A 25 -5.81 -14.28 -10.07
CA ARG A 25 -6.48 -12.96 -10.00
C ARG A 25 -7.43 -12.97 -8.82
N VAL A 26 -7.35 -11.96 -7.96
CA VAL A 26 -8.26 -11.79 -6.82
C VAL A 26 -8.87 -10.41 -6.90
N GLU A 27 -10.19 -10.36 -6.91
CA GLU A 27 -10.91 -9.09 -6.98
C GLU A 27 -12.02 -9.04 -5.94
N ALA A 28 -12.07 -7.95 -5.19
CA ALA A 28 -13.15 -7.71 -4.25
C ALA A 28 -13.76 -6.34 -4.54
N TYR A 29 -15.08 -6.33 -4.77
CA TYR A 29 -15.86 -5.14 -5.08
C TYR A 29 -17.02 -5.01 -4.11
N ALA A 30 -17.09 -3.88 -3.39
CA ALA A 30 -18.24 -3.55 -2.55
C ALA A 30 -18.58 -2.05 -2.66
N GLU A 31 -19.86 -1.71 -2.62
CA GLU A 31 -20.26 -0.29 -2.65
C GLU A 31 -19.90 0.46 -1.36
N GLU A 32 -19.94 -0.23 -0.22
CA GLU A 32 -19.71 0.37 1.10
C GLU A 32 -18.32 0.01 1.63
N ASN A 33 -18.15 -1.20 2.18
CA ASN A 33 -16.91 -1.63 2.81
C ASN A 33 -16.57 -3.07 2.41
N ILE A 34 -15.29 -3.40 2.47
CA ILE A 34 -14.81 -4.78 2.47
C ILE A 34 -14.07 -4.96 3.79
N THR A 35 -14.49 -5.97 4.55
CA THR A 35 -13.92 -6.30 5.86
C THR A 35 -13.46 -7.75 5.81
N PHE A 36 -12.19 -7.97 6.16
CA PHE A 36 -11.63 -9.29 6.38
C PHE A 36 -11.26 -9.41 7.86
N ASN A 37 -12.04 -10.21 8.59
CA ASN A 37 -11.76 -10.56 9.97
C ASN A 37 -11.20 -11.99 9.97
N SER A 38 -9.88 -12.10 10.14
CA SER A 38 -9.15 -13.37 10.26
C SER A 38 -7.91 -13.15 11.11
N ASN A 39 -7.28 -14.20 11.63
CA ASN A 39 -6.02 -14.03 12.40
C ASN A 39 -4.87 -13.54 11.50
N GLN A 40 -4.91 -13.93 10.23
CA GLN A 40 -4.05 -13.48 9.15
C GLN A 40 -4.84 -13.57 7.85
N PHE A 41 -4.62 -12.62 6.94
CA PHE A 41 -5.15 -12.70 5.58
C PHE A 41 -4.00 -12.54 4.60
N GLU A 42 -3.77 -13.57 3.81
CA GLU A 42 -2.71 -13.62 2.84
C GLU A 42 -3.27 -13.95 1.46
N ILE A 43 -2.98 -13.07 0.51
CA ILE A 43 -3.12 -13.37 -0.91
C ILE A 43 -1.72 -13.61 -1.47
N TYR A 44 -1.51 -14.79 -2.05
CA TYR A 44 -0.21 -15.20 -2.58
C TYR A 44 -0.33 -16.01 -3.87
N HIS A 45 0.80 -16.21 -4.54
CA HIS A 45 0.94 -17.14 -5.65
C HIS A 45 2.05 -18.16 -5.40
N ASP A 46 1.80 -19.43 -5.68
CA ASP A 46 2.80 -20.52 -5.51
C ASP A 46 3.61 -20.82 -6.80
N GLN A 47 3.42 -20.07 -7.90
CA GLN A 47 4.15 -20.38 -9.13
C GLN A 47 5.47 -19.65 -9.27
N SER A 48 6.50 -20.41 -9.68
CA SER A 48 7.85 -19.95 -10.02
C SER A 48 7.94 -18.96 -11.21
N ASN A 49 6.81 -18.54 -11.79
CA ASN A 49 6.76 -17.57 -12.86
C ASN A 49 5.96 -16.32 -12.44
N PRO A 50 6.63 -15.28 -11.92
CA PRO A 50 5.98 -14.06 -11.42
C PRO A 50 5.11 -13.32 -12.47
N THR A 51 5.28 -13.59 -13.76
CA THR A 51 4.56 -12.86 -14.84
C THR A 51 3.09 -13.25 -15.03
N ASP A 52 2.63 -14.34 -14.41
CA ASP A 52 1.26 -14.86 -14.56
C ASP A 52 0.34 -14.56 -13.35
N PHE A 53 0.86 -13.94 -12.29
CA PHE A 53 -0.02 -13.50 -11.20
C PHE A 53 -0.69 -12.19 -11.55
N GLY A 54 -2.01 -12.17 -11.44
CA GLY A 54 -2.84 -11.07 -11.90
C GLY A 54 -3.02 -9.97 -10.87
N ASN A 55 -3.80 -9.00 -11.28
CA ASN A 55 -4.07 -7.81 -10.51
C ASN A 55 -4.90 -8.18 -9.28
N ILE A 56 -4.46 -7.68 -8.13
CA ILE A 56 -5.27 -7.68 -6.92
C ILE A 56 -5.95 -6.33 -6.86
N VAL A 57 -7.27 -6.35 -7.01
CA VAL A 57 -8.08 -5.12 -7.06
C VAL A 57 -9.08 -5.16 -5.93
N PHE A 58 -8.95 -4.18 -5.04
CA PHE A 58 -9.97 -3.84 -4.07
C PHE A 58 -10.62 -2.53 -4.51
N GLU A 59 -11.93 -2.56 -4.79
CA GLU A 59 -12.70 -1.35 -5.12
C GLU A 59 -13.88 -1.22 -4.17
N SER A 60 -13.79 -0.27 -3.22
CA SER A 60 -14.88 0.03 -2.27
C SER A 60 -14.64 1.32 -1.48
N GLY A 61 -15.47 1.64 -0.50
CA GLY A 61 -15.15 2.59 0.56
C GLY A 61 -14.11 2.03 1.57
N PRO A 62 -14.14 2.45 2.86
CA PRO A 62 -13.15 2.07 3.87
C PRO A 62 -12.87 0.55 3.93
N GLN A 63 -11.59 0.16 3.97
CA GLN A 63 -11.16 -1.20 4.33
C GLN A 63 -10.75 -1.20 5.80
N THR A 64 -11.30 -2.11 6.57
CA THR A 64 -10.84 -2.33 7.94
C THR A 64 -10.39 -3.77 8.07
N GLN A 65 -9.18 -3.95 8.59
CA GLN A 65 -8.60 -5.25 8.87
C GLN A 65 -8.04 -5.23 10.30
N THR A 66 -8.35 -6.24 11.10
CA THR A 66 -7.95 -6.27 12.52
C THR A 66 -6.74 -7.18 12.76
N SER A 67 -5.99 -7.49 11.71
CA SER A 67 -4.94 -8.51 11.72
C SER A 67 -3.96 -8.30 10.58
N PRO A 68 -2.79 -8.96 10.57
CA PRO A 68 -1.82 -8.80 9.50
C PRO A 68 -2.47 -9.01 8.13
N PHE A 69 -2.15 -8.10 7.21
CA PHE A 69 -2.68 -8.10 5.86
C PHE A 69 -1.53 -8.17 4.86
N PHE A 70 -1.46 -9.28 4.15
CA PHE A 70 -0.37 -9.58 3.25
C PHE A 70 -0.88 -9.81 1.84
N THR A 71 -0.25 -9.11 0.91
CA THR A 71 -0.32 -9.41 -0.51
C THR A 71 1.10 -9.65 -0.99
N THR A 72 1.40 -10.89 -1.38
CA THR A 72 2.76 -11.33 -1.73
C THR A 72 2.86 -11.80 -3.18
N ASP A 73 3.98 -11.45 -3.82
CA ASP A 73 4.33 -11.84 -5.19
C ASP A 73 3.29 -11.45 -6.26
N ALA A 74 2.64 -10.31 -6.07
CA ALA A 74 1.69 -9.80 -7.05
C ALA A 74 2.35 -9.16 -8.27
N ARG A 75 1.58 -8.97 -9.35
CA ARG A 75 1.99 -8.14 -10.51
C ARG A 75 1.62 -6.70 -10.30
N THR A 76 0.34 -6.45 -10.18
CA THR A 76 -0.17 -5.15 -9.78
C THR A 76 -1.02 -5.36 -8.54
N ILE A 77 -0.85 -4.47 -7.56
CA ILE A 77 -1.78 -4.36 -6.45
C ILE A 77 -2.43 -2.99 -6.55
N GLU A 78 -3.75 -2.96 -6.67
CA GLU A 78 -4.52 -1.73 -6.79
C GLU A 78 -5.57 -1.69 -5.67
N TYR A 79 -5.41 -0.72 -4.77
CA TYR A 79 -6.44 -0.36 -3.81
C TYR A 79 -7.10 0.91 -4.31
N SER A 80 -8.38 0.82 -4.66
CA SER A 80 -9.14 1.94 -5.21
C SER A 80 -10.40 2.21 -4.39
N ALA A 81 -10.72 3.48 -4.17
CA ALA A 81 -11.97 3.89 -3.54
C ALA A 81 -12.55 5.11 -4.26
N GLN A 82 -13.87 5.14 -4.45
CA GLN A 82 -14.55 6.35 -4.96
C GLN A 82 -14.65 7.46 -3.90
N GLY A 83 -14.57 7.10 -2.61
CA GLY A 83 -14.57 8.03 -1.48
C GLY A 83 -13.25 7.96 -0.74
N ASN A 84 -13.30 7.81 0.58
CA ASN A 84 -12.11 7.61 1.40
C ASN A 84 -11.66 6.15 1.29
N LEU A 85 -10.36 5.95 1.07
CA LEU A 85 -9.71 4.66 1.25
C LEU A 85 -9.06 4.64 2.63
N GLN A 86 -9.41 3.64 3.41
CA GLN A 86 -8.73 3.35 4.66
C GLN A 86 -8.27 1.90 4.60
N THR A 87 -7.08 1.60 5.12
CA THR A 87 -6.59 0.23 5.32
C THR A 87 -5.85 0.24 6.64
N ILE A 88 -6.46 -0.36 7.67
CA ILE A 88 -5.87 -0.47 9.00
C ILE A 88 -5.53 -1.94 9.21
N ALA A 89 -4.41 -2.25 9.86
CA ALA A 89 -4.10 -3.56 10.42
C ALA A 89 -3.57 -3.41 11.85
N ASP A 90 -3.95 -4.31 12.76
CA ASP A 90 -3.50 -4.25 14.17
C ASP A 90 -2.04 -4.69 14.36
N SER A 91 -1.33 -5.11 13.30
CA SER A 91 0.08 -5.50 13.37
C SER A 91 0.83 -4.98 12.15
N ASP A 92 0.77 -5.69 11.03
CA ASP A 92 1.59 -5.40 9.86
C ASP A 92 0.74 -5.33 8.57
N ILE A 93 1.14 -4.45 7.66
CA ILE A 93 0.65 -4.42 6.28
C ILE A 93 1.85 -4.67 5.36
N ARG A 94 1.74 -5.66 4.47
CA ARG A 94 2.74 -5.91 3.43
C ARG A 94 2.09 -5.97 2.07
N LEU A 95 2.45 -5.03 1.20
CA LEU A 95 2.03 -4.98 -0.20
C LEU A 95 3.24 -5.22 -1.09
N SER A 96 3.33 -6.40 -1.69
CA SER A 96 4.50 -6.85 -2.42
C SER A 96 4.13 -7.28 -3.84
N ALA A 97 4.40 -6.39 -4.79
CA ALA A 97 4.30 -6.58 -6.23
C ALA A 97 5.67 -6.91 -6.84
N ASN A 98 6.27 -8.03 -6.44
CA ASN A 98 7.65 -8.40 -6.80
C ASN A 98 7.86 -8.68 -8.31
N SER A 99 6.79 -8.75 -9.11
CA SER A 99 6.85 -9.20 -10.51
C SER A 99 6.94 -8.10 -11.59
N ASN A 100 7.30 -6.88 -11.19
CA ASN A 100 7.73 -5.73 -12.03
C ASN A 100 6.67 -4.70 -12.47
N ASP A 101 5.44 -4.73 -11.97
CA ASP A 101 4.52 -3.61 -12.21
C ASP A 101 4.45 -2.73 -10.94
N ASP A 102 3.26 -2.52 -10.40
CA ASP A 102 2.99 -1.34 -9.56
C ASP A 102 2.18 -1.70 -8.30
N VAL A 103 2.45 -0.99 -7.20
CA VAL A 103 1.51 -0.86 -6.08
C VAL A 103 0.86 0.50 -6.21
N ILE A 104 -0.43 0.49 -6.51
CA ILE A 104 -1.23 1.69 -6.76
C ILE A 104 -2.26 1.80 -5.64
N VAL A 105 -2.28 2.95 -4.99
CA VAL A 105 -3.24 3.28 -3.95
C VAL A 105 -3.98 4.55 -4.38
N GLN A 106 -5.28 4.43 -4.62
CA GLN A 106 -6.12 5.51 -5.15
C GLN A 106 -7.39 5.70 -4.33
N ALA A 107 -7.67 6.95 -3.95
CA ALA A 107 -8.95 7.33 -3.37
C ALA A 107 -9.55 8.55 -4.08
N GLY A 108 -10.88 8.62 -4.08
CA GLY A 108 -11.63 9.75 -4.57
C GLY A 108 -11.72 10.90 -3.56
N ASN A 109 -11.19 10.76 -2.34
CA ASN A 109 -11.03 11.79 -1.30
C ASN A 109 -9.69 11.59 -0.55
N ASP A 110 -9.70 10.89 0.59
CA ASP A 110 -8.55 10.65 1.47
C ASP A 110 -8.02 9.22 1.37
N VAL A 111 -6.70 9.04 1.53
CA VAL A 111 -6.03 7.75 1.72
C VAL A 111 -5.44 7.67 3.13
N ASN A 112 -5.75 6.60 3.87
CA ASN A 112 -5.09 6.30 5.14
C ASN A 112 -4.70 4.82 5.23
N ILE A 113 -3.40 4.54 5.28
CA ILE A 113 -2.85 3.21 5.52
C ILE A 113 -2.17 3.20 6.89
N SER A 114 -2.62 2.33 7.81
CA SER A 114 -2.08 2.31 9.17
C SER A 114 -1.85 0.90 9.67
N ALA A 115 -0.70 0.67 10.30
CA ALA A 115 -0.41 -0.57 11.00
C ALA A 115 0.29 -0.29 12.35
N GLU A 116 0.04 -1.06 13.40
CA GLU A 116 0.69 -0.79 14.69
C GLU A 116 2.22 -0.98 14.65
N SER A 117 2.69 -1.98 13.89
CA SER A 117 4.09 -2.42 13.86
C SER A 117 4.79 -1.99 12.57
N GLU A 118 4.42 -2.54 11.42
CA GLU A 118 5.12 -2.27 10.16
C GLU A 118 4.18 -2.07 8.97
N VAL A 119 4.51 -1.10 8.11
CA VAL A 119 3.98 -1.02 6.74
C VAL A 119 5.13 -1.18 5.76
N THR A 120 5.04 -2.22 4.91
CA THR A 120 6.04 -2.51 3.88
C THR A 120 5.41 -2.47 2.49
N PHE A 121 5.97 -1.64 1.61
CA PHE A 121 5.69 -1.65 0.18
C PHE A 121 6.90 -2.21 -0.57
N THR A 122 6.69 -3.20 -1.44
CA THR A 122 7.74 -3.76 -2.31
C THR A 122 7.21 -3.84 -3.73
N SER A 123 7.80 -3.10 -4.67
CA SER A 123 7.31 -3.00 -6.05
C SER A 123 8.40 -2.49 -7.00
N SER A 124 8.15 -2.42 -8.30
CA SER A 124 8.96 -1.55 -9.17
C SER A 124 8.55 -0.10 -9.01
N THR A 125 7.24 0.18 -9.03
CA THR A 125 6.66 1.49 -8.74
C THR A 125 5.70 1.43 -7.55
N VAL A 126 5.74 2.43 -6.68
CA VAL A 126 4.69 2.67 -5.68
C VAL A 126 4.08 4.05 -5.92
N GLU A 127 2.77 4.10 -6.14
CA GLU A 127 2.02 5.31 -6.48
C GLU A 127 0.85 5.55 -5.52
N PHE A 128 0.74 6.79 -5.03
CA PHE A 128 -0.38 7.25 -4.22
C PHE A 128 -1.17 8.36 -4.91
N PHE A 129 -2.49 8.21 -4.95
CA PHE A 129 -3.46 9.17 -5.49
C PHE A 129 -4.59 9.43 -4.49
N GLY A 130 -4.90 10.71 -4.26
CA GLY A 130 -6.07 11.17 -3.50
C GLY A 130 -6.57 12.48 -4.11
N VAL A 131 -7.58 13.12 -3.53
CA VAL A 131 -7.94 14.50 -3.91
C VAL A 131 -7.97 15.47 -2.73
N GLU A 132 -7.82 14.99 -1.47
CA GLU A 132 -7.81 15.85 -0.28
C GLU A 132 -6.65 15.61 0.70
N SER A 133 -6.36 14.37 1.12
CA SER A 133 -5.21 14.06 2.00
C SER A 133 -4.71 12.61 1.92
N GLY A 134 -3.46 12.37 2.33
CA GLY A 134 -2.82 11.05 2.30
C GLY A 134 -1.95 10.80 3.53
N ALA A 135 -2.16 9.67 4.20
CA ALA A 135 -1.38 9.28 5.38
C ALA A 135 -0.95 7.82 5.34
N VAL A 136 0.32 7.57 5.68
CA VAL A 136 0.81 6.24 6.08
C VAL A 136 1.35 6.35 7.50
N ASP A 137 0.81 5.58 8.45
CA ASP A 137 1.19 5.63 9.87
C ASP A 137 1.57 4.24 10.40
N ALA A 138 2.80 4.08 10.90
CA ALA A 138 3.26 2.80 11.42
C ALA A 138 4.35 2.92 12.52
N GLY A 139 4.65 1.81 13.18
CA GLY A 139 5.89 1.71 13.95
C GLY A 139 7.12 1.92 13.07
N THR A 140 7.17 1.24 11.93
CA THR A 140 8.21 1.35 10.88
C THR A 140 7.57 1.37 9.50
N ILE A 141 8.09 2.21 8.60
CA ILE A 141 7.67 2.23 7.19
C ILE A 141 8.87 1.85 6.31
N THR A 142 8.71 0.79 5.52
CA THR A 142 9.73 0.33 4.57
C THR A 142 9.20 0.39 3.16
N MET A 143 9.93 1.06 2.26
CA MET A 143 9.61 1.15 0.84
C MET A 143 10.78 0.62 0.01
N THR A 144 10.53 -0.48 -0.70
CA THR A 144 11.49 -1.04 -1.66
C THR A 144 10.88 -0.88 -3.05
N ALA A 145 11.27 0.20 -3.73
CA ALA A 145 10.82 0.51 -5.08
C ALA A 145 11.98 1.03 -5.93
N THR A 146 11.90 0.82 -7.24
CA THR A 146 12.80 1.48 -8.19
C THR A 146 12.40 2.94 -8.34
N ASP A 147 11.09 3.16 -8.50
CA ASP A 147 10.45 4.46 -8.63
C ASP A 147 9.41 4.64 -7.50
N PHE A 148 9.48 5.77 -6.81
CA PHE A 148 8.48 6.16 -5.81
C PHE A 148 7.86 7.49 -6.22
N SER A 149 6.54 7.52 -6.37
CA SER A 149 5.83 8.69 -6.83
C SER A 149 4.62 8.96 -5.94
N ILE A 150 4.54 10.18 -5.42
CA ILE A 150 3.33 10.71 -4.81
C ILE A 150 2.79 11.76 -5.80
N LEU A 151 1.69 11.42 -6.46
CA LEU A 151 0.99 12.32 -7.38
C LEU A 151 -0.22 12.88 -6.66
N ALA A 152 0.05 13.80 -5.73
CA ALA A 152 -0.95 14.47 -4.92
C ALA A 152 -0.92 15.98 -5.19
N ASP A 153 -2.10 16.58 -5.38
CA ASP A 153 -2.29 18.03 -5.35
C ASP A 153 -2.43 18.57 -3.90
N PHE A 154 -2.04 17.78 -2.88
CA PHE A 154 -2.33 17.99 -1.45
C PHE A 154 -1.23 17.44 -0.51
N ASP A 155 -1.41 17.63 0.81
CA ASP A 155 -0.47 17.21 1.85
C ASP A 155 -0.42 15.68 2.01
N VAL A 156 0.77 15.10 1.86
CA VAL A 156 1.04 13.68 2.20
C VAL A 156 1.92 13.60 3.43
N SER A 157 1.50 12.77 4.39
CA SER A 157 2.24 12.49 5.62
C SER A 157 2.67 11.02 5.68
N LEU A 158 3.95 10.80 5.97
CA LEU A 158 4.50 9.50 6.35
C LEU A 158 4.95 9.63 7.80
N THR A 159 4.31 8.88 8.70
CA THR A 159 4.61 8.92 10.13
C THR A 159 5.11 7.55 10.56
N ALA A 160 6.35 7.48 11.04
CA ALA A 160 6.90 6.28 11.64
C ALA A 160 7.36 6.56 13.07
N ALA A 161 7.11 5.63 13.99
CA ALA A 161 7.62 5.74 15.36
C ALA A 161 9.13 5.49 15.46
N ALA A 162 9.67 4.67 14.56
CA ALA A 162 11.08 4.31 14.47
C ALA A 162 11.69 4.88 13.18
N ASP A 163 11.57 4.15 12.07
CA ASP A 163 12.29 4.45 10.82
C ASP A 163 11.35 4.57 9.61
N ILE A 164 11.69 5.47 8.69
CA ILE A 164 11.19 5.50 7.32
C ILE A 164 12.38 5.17 6.42
N THR A 165 12.35 4.03 5.75
CA THR A 165 13.46 3.56 4.91
C THR A 165 13.04 3.40 3.45
N GLN A 166 13.86 3.91 2.53
CA GLN A 166 13.76 3.66 1.09
C GLN A 166 15.04 3.00 0.59
N ASP A 167 14.99 1.73 0.19
CA ASP A 167 16.21 0.89 0.06
C ASP A 167 16.75 0.73 -1.39
N THR A 168 16.04 1.21 -2.43
CA THR A 168 16.41 0.88 -3.83
C THR A 168 16.11 1.96 -4.88
N ALA A 169 16.00 3.23 -4.51
CA ALA A 169 15.71 4.27 -5.49
C ALA A 169 16.88 4.47 -6.46
N ASN A 170 16.67 4.23 -7.76
CA ASN A 170 17.55 4.77 -8.80
C ASN A 170 17.42 6.30 -8.84
N GLU A 171 16.22 6.80 -8.55
CA GLU A 171 15.89 8.22 -8.48
C GLU A 171 14.84 8.45 -7.37
N PHE A 172 15.10 9.41 -6.47
CA PHE A 172 14.09 9.93 -5.55
C PHE A 172 13.78 11.37 -5.94
N ILE A 173 12.55 11.62 -6.39
CA ILE A 173 12.10 12.95 -6.81
C ILE A 173 11.08 13.47 -5.80
N SER A 174 11.43 14.54 -5.09
CA SER A 174 10.48 15.31 -4.29
C SER A 174 10.29 16.69 -4.92
N GLN A 175 9.16 16.92 -5.59
CA GLN A 175 8.79 18.23 -6.14
C GLN A 175 7.71 18.85 -5.26
N SER A 176 8.03 19.98 -4.62
CA SER A 176 7.05 20.79 -3.90
C SER A 176 6.88 22.12 -4.62
N SER A 177 5.62 22.54 -4.84
CA SER A 177 5.30 23.89 -5.31
C SER A 177 5.43 24.94 -4.20
N ASP A 178 5.61 24.51 -2.96
CA ASP A 178 5.84 25.34 -1.79
C ASP A 178 7.17 24.92 -1.12
N SER A 179 7.14 24.64 0.17
CA SER A 179 8.34 24.48 0.98
C SER A 179 8.58 23.01 1.32
N LEU A 180 9.85 22.58 1.23
CA LEU A 180 10.32 21.30 1.74
C LEU A 180 11.07 21.55 3.06
N PHE A 181 10.61 20.91 4.14
CA PHE A 181 11.21 21.04 5.46
C PHE A 181 11.61 19.67 6.02
N PHE A 182 12.75 19.64 6.71
CA PHE A 182 13.20 18.51 7.50
C PHE A 182 13.27 18.98 8.95
N THR A 183 12.62 18.26 9.87
CA THR A 183 12.66 18.59 11.31
C THR A 183 13.04 17.36 12.12
N GLY A 184 14.01 17.51 13.03
CA GLY A 184 14.58 16.42 13.83
C GLY A 184 15.86 15.79 13.26
N GLY A 185 16.68 15.22 14.14
CA GLY A 185 17.85 14.41 13.78
C GLY A 185 19.01 15.15 13.07
N THR A 186 19.79 14.38 12.30
CA THR A 186 20.82 14.84 11.37
C THR A 186 20.39 14.56 9.94
N ILE A 187 20.74 15.44 9.01
CA ILE A 187 20.59 15.20 7.58
C ILE A 187 21.97 14.87 7.04
N ASP A 188 22.20 13.60 6.70
CA ASP A 188 23.46 13.14 6.14
C ASP A 188 23.29 12.88 4.64
N VAL A 189 23.92 13.71 3.81
CA VAL A 189 23.94 13.53 2.35
C VAL A 189 25.32 12.99 1.94
N ILE A 190 25.35 11.73 1.54
CA ILE A 190 26.57 11.06 1.07
C ILE A 190 26.51 10.97 -0.45
N SER A 191 27.35 11.73 -1.13
CA SER A 191 27.42 11.72 -2.60
C SER A 191 28.78 11.22 -3.07
N GLY A 192 28.78 10.25 -3.99
CA GLY A 192 29.99 9.82 -4.72
C GLY A 192 30.49 10.87 -5.71
N ASP A 193 29.62 11.79 -6.12
CA ASP A 193 29.89 12.90 -7.03
C ASP A 193 29.66 14.26 -6.36
N ALA A 194 29.85 15.36 -7.11
CA ALA A 194 29.55 16.70 -6.60
C ALA A 194 28.04 16.85 -6.33
N LEU A 195 27.68 17.08 -5.07
CA LEU A 195 26.32 17.43 -4.68
C LEU A 195 25.93 18.78 -5.32
N ARG A 196 24.81 18.79 -6.04
CA ARG A 196 24.18 20.01 -6.57
C ARG A 196 22.82 20.16 -5.89
N VAL A 197 22.73 21.17 -5.02
CA VAL A 197 21.50 21.58 -4.33
C VAL A 197 21.05 22.91 -4.91
#